data_AF-A0A971TLN1-F1
#
_entry.id   AF-A0A971TLN1-F1
#
_cell.length_a   1.000
_cell.length_b   1.000
_cell.length_c   1.000
_cell.angle_alpha   90.00
_cell.angle_beta   90.00
_cell.angle_gamma   90.00
#
_symmetry.space_group_name_H-M   'P 1'
#
loop_
_entity.id
_entity.type
_entity.pdbx_description
1 polymer ?
#
loop_
_entity_poly.entity_id
_entity_poly.type
_entity_poly.pdbx_seq_one_letter_code
_entity_poly.pdbx_strand_id
1 'polypeptide(L)'
;LSAQGNLAGALAAYRVTHAILEHLAEQDPGNAGWQRDLVVSHYKLGQWAQSHDPGSAAAHWRKCYEVMRRMRAGGMFLDPPLVQLLGQLEQMFGS
;
A
#
# COMPACT_ATOMS: atom_id res chain seq x y z
N LEU A 1 -17.45 15.98 19.65
CA LEU A 1 -16.60 15.04 18.90
C LEU A 1 -15.46 15.83 18.27
N SER A 2 -14.27 15.78 18.86
CA SER A 2 -13.07 16.44 18.36
C SER A 2 -12.58 15.75 17.08
N ALA A 3 -11.96 16.49 16.17
CA ALA A 3 -11.45 15.98 14.87
C ALA A 3 -10.56 14.73 15.01
N GLN A 4 -9.88 14.58 16.15
CA GLN A 4 -9.07 13.41 16.49
C GLN A 4 -9.89 12.11 16.68
N GLY A 5 -11.12 12.20 17.18
CA GLY A 5 -12.02 11.04 17.32
C GLY A 5 -12.56 10.53 15.98
N ASN A 6 -12.77 11.44 15.02
CA ASN A 6 -13.15 11.08 13.65
C ASN A 6 -11.95 10.42 12.92
N LEU A 7 -10.74 10.92 13.15
CA LEU A 7 -9.51 10.36 12.59
C LEU A 7 -9.25 8.92 13.06
N ALA A 8 -9.45 8.63 14.35
CA ALA A 8 -9.29 7.28 14.88
C ALA A 8 -10.31 6.29 14.29
N GLY A 9 -11.57 6.69 14.15
CA GLY A 9 -12.61 5.89 13.51
C GLY A 9 -12.33 5.64 12.02
N ALA A 10 -11.89 6.67 11.29
CA ALA A 10 -11.51 6.54 9.88
C ALA A 10 -10.31 5.59 9.69
N LEU A 11 -9.29 5.68 10.54
CA LEU A 11 -8.14 4.78 10.49
C LEU A 11 -8.53 3.33 10.79
N ALA A 12 -9.40 3.11 11.77
CA ALA A 12 -9.90 1.76 12.10
C ALA A 12 -10.65 1.14 10.91
N ALA A 13 -11.56 1.89 10.28
CA ALA A 13 -12.24 1.44 9.06
C ALA A 13 -11.25 1.16 7.92
N TYR A 14 -10.23 2.02 7.76
CA TYR A 14 -9.19 1.84 6.74
C TYR A 14 -8.39 0.56 6.95
N ARG A 15 -8.02 0.24 8.20
CA ARG A 15 -7.29 -0.99 8.56
C ARG A 15 -8.12 -2.26 8.28
N VAL A 16 -9.43 -2.22 8.50
CA VAL A 16 -10.33 -3.34 8.17
C VAL A 16 -10.37 -3.56 6.66
N THR A 17 -10.61 -2.50 5.88
CA THR A 17 -10.59 -2.59 4.41
C THR A 17 -9.23 -3.06 3.90
N HIS A 18 -8.15 -2.60 4.52
CA HIS A 18 -6.79 -3.03 4.20
C HIS A 18 -6.60 -4.55 4.38
N ALA A 19 -7.01 -5.11 5.52
CA ALA A 19 -6.91 -6.55 5.78
C ALA A 19 -7.74 -7.39 4.78
N ILE A 20 -8.89 -6.88 4.35
CA ILE A 20 -9.71 -7.54 3.31
C ILE A 20 -8.97 -7.53 1.96
N LEU A 21 -8.39 -6.39 1.57
CA LEU A 21 -7.64 -6.28 0.32
C LEU A 21 -6.39 -7.18 0.32
N GLU A 22 -5.70 -7.29 1.46
CA GLU A 22 -4.56 -8.18 1.64
C GLU A 22 -5.00 -9.64 1.41
N HIS A 23 -6.08 -10.06 2.06
CA HIS A 23 -6.62 -11.40 1.88
C HIS A 23 -7.04 -11.69 0.42
N LEU A 24 -7.72 -10.75 -0.24
CA LEU A 24 -8.13 -10.91 -1.64
C LEU A 24 -6.92 -11.03 -2.57
N ALA A 25 -5.92 -10.14 -2.41
CA ALA A 25 -4.71 -10.15 -3.21
C ALA A 25 -3.82 -11.40 -2.97
N GLU A 26 -3.91 -12.01 -1.79
CA GLU A 26 -3.30 -13.31 -1.50
C GLU A 26 -4.03 -14.47 -2.17
N GLN A 27 -5.37 -14.43 -2.17
CA GLN A 27 -6.21 -15.47 -2.77
C GLN A 27 -6.11 -15.52 -4.29
N ASP A 28 -6.08 -14.36 -4.97
CA ASP A 28 -5.85 -14.28 -6.41
C ASP A 28 -4.67 -13.34 -6.74
N PRO A 29 -3.45 -13.88 -6.73
CA PRO A 29 -2.26 -13.17 -7.17
C PRO A 29 -2.31 -12.60 -8.59
N GLY A 30 -3.10 -13.21 -9.48
CA GLY A 30 -3.20 -12.82 -10.88
C GLY A 30 -4.17 -11.66 -11.12
N ASN A 31 -4.98 -11.32 -10.12
CA ASN A 31 -5.92 -10.21 -10.22
C ASN A 31 -5.22 -8.87 -10.05
N ALA A 32 -4.84 -8.25 -11.17
CA ALA A 32 -4.17 -6.95 -11.19
C ALA A 32 -4.96 -5.83 -10.50
N GLY A 33 -6.30 -5.91 -10.48
CA GLY A 33 -7.15 -4.96 -9.76
C GLY A 33 -6.94 -5.05 -8.25
N TRP A 34 -6.99 -6.26 -7.69
CA TRP A 34 -6.76 -6.47 -6.25
C TRP A 34 -5.33 -6.13 -5.83
N GLN A 35 -4.33 -6.47 -6.65
CA GLN A 35 -2.95 -6.05 -6.38
C GLN A 35 -2.80 -4.53 -6.39
N ARG A 36 -3.42 -3.84 -7.36
CA ARG A 36 -3.43 -2.36 -7.42
C ARG A 36 -4.08 -1.75 -6.18
N ASP A 37 -5.24 -2.24 -5.78
CA ASP A 37 -5.97 -1.72 -4.63
C ASP A 37 -5.18 -1.92 -3.33
N LEU A 38 -4.48 -3.04 -3.19
CA LEU A 38 -3.58 -3.28 -2.07
C LEU A 38 -2.40 -2.28 -2.04
N VAL A 39 -1.77 -2.00 -3.20
CA VAL A 39 -0.71 -0.97 -3.31
C VAL A 39 -1.23 0.40 -2.89
N VAL A 40 -2.39 0.82 -3.41
CA VAL A 40 -2.98 2.12 -3.06
C VAL A 40 -3.29 2.21 -1.57
N SER A 41 -3.73 1.11 -0.96
CA SER A 41 -4.01 1.05 0.47
C SER A 41 -2.75 1.23 1.31
N HIS A 42 -1.67 0.50 1.00
CA HIS A 42 -0.38 0.68 1.66
C HIS A 42 0.20 2.08 1.43
N TYR A 43 0.06 2.66 0.23
CA TYR A 43 0.52 4.01 -0.07
C TYR A 43 -0.12 5.03 0.86
N LYS A 44 -1.45 4.99 0.99
CA LYS A 44 -2.19 5.92 1.85
C LYS A 44 -1.87 5.74 3.33
N LEU A 45 -1.72 4.49 3.81
CA LEU A 45 -1.30 4.22 5.18
C LEU A 45 0.13 4.72 5.44
N GLY A 46 1.05 4.54 4.48
CA GLY A 46 2.40 5.10 4.55
C GLY A 46 2.42 6.62 4.61
N GLN A 47 1.63 7.30 3.77
CA GLN A 47 1.50 8.77 3.80
C GLN A 47 0.92 9.27 5.12
N TRP A 48 -0.13 8.63 5.61
CA TRP A 48 -0.72 8.99 6.90
C TRP A 48 0.26 8.77 8.05
N ALA A 49 0.96 7.63 8.04
CA ALA A 49 1.96 7.28 9.04
C ALA A 49 3.15 8.25 9.04
N GLN A 50 3.59 8.76 7.88
CA GLN A 50 4.67 9.77 7.85
C GLN A 50 4.41 10.99 8.75
N SER A 51 3.15 11.40 8.92
CA SER A 51 2.79 12.55 9.75
C SER A 51 2.42 12.21 11.20
N HIS A 52 2.12 10.95 11.51
CA HIS A 52 1.54 10.56 12.81
C HIS A 52 2.33 9.45 13.53
N ASP A 53 3.02 8.59 12.77
CA ASP A 53 3.84 7.49 13.25
C ASP A 53 4.93 7.11 12.20
N PRO A 54 6.04 7.89 12.13
CA PRO A 54 7.06 7.67 11.12
C PRO A 54 7.72 6.28 11.20
N GLY A 55 7.64 5.62 12.37
CA GLY A 55 8.18 4.28 12.58
C GLY A 55 7.44 3.21 11.77
N SER A 56 6.13 3.36 11.56
CA SER A 56 5.33 2.42 10.76
C SER A 56 5.28 2.76 9.27
N ALA A 57 5.61 4.00 8.88
CA ALA A 57 5.60 4.43 7.49
C ALA A 57 6.49 3.52 6.60
N ALA A 58 7.71 3.23 7.02
CA ALA A 58 8.64 2.37 6.29
C ALA A 58 8.09 0.96 6.03
N ALA A 59 7.31 0.41 6.96
CA ALA A 59 6.69 -0.90 6.79
C ALA A 59 5.63 -0.89 5.68
N HIS A 60 4.79 0.16 5.64
CA HIS A 60 3.81 0.33 4.57
C HIS A 60 4.47 0.58 3.21
N TRP A 61 5.54 1.39 3.16
CA TRP A 61 6.30 1.61 1.93
C TRP A 61 6.99 0.34 1.42
N ARG A 62 7.53 -0.49 2.32
CA ARG A 62 8.09 -1.79 1.94
C ARG A 62 7.05 -2.72 1.36
N LYS A 63 5.83 -2.75 1.92
CA LYS A 63 4.74 -3.56 1.37
C LYS A 63 4.26 -3.09 0.00
N CYS A 64 4.15 -1.78 -0.23
CA CYS A 64 3.95 -1.22 -1.58
C CYS A 64 4.99 -1.75 -2.58
N TYR A 65 6.27 -1.72 -2.19
CA TYR A 65 7.37 -2.17 -3.02
C TYR A 65 7.27 -3.66 -3.36
N GLU A 66 7.03 -4.51 -2.36
CA GLU A 66 6.89 -5.96 -2.54
C GLU A 66 5.76 -6.33 -3.53
N VAL A 67 4.59 -5.71 -3.37
CA VAL A 67 3.43 -5.99 -4.23
C VAL A 67 3.69 -5.53 -5.66
N MET A 68 4.19 -4.30 -5.87
CA MET A 68 4.49 -3.80 -7.22
C MET A 68 5.62 -4.59 -7.90
N ARG A 69 6.62 -5.04 -7.14
CA ARG A 69 7.68 -5.92 -7.68
C ARG A 69 7.10 -7.25 -8.14
N ARG A 70 6.17 -7.83 -7.37
CA ARG A 70 5.45 -9.05 -7.75
C ARG A 70 4.61 -8.84 -9.01
N MET A 71 3.85 -7.74 -9.08
CA MET A 71 3.06 -7.39 -10.26
C MET A 71 3.93 -7.31 -11.51
N ARG A 72 5.06 -6.59 -11.43
CA ARG A 72 6.03 -6.46 -12.53
C ARG A 72 6.64 -7.81 -12.93
N ALA A 73 7.04 -8.63 -11.97
CA ALA A 73 7.59 -9.97 -12.23
C ALA A 73 6.56 -10.92 -12.85
N GLY A 74 5.27 -10.75 -12.51
CA GLY A 74 4.15 -11.47 -13.11
C GLY A 74 3.71 -10.94 -14.47
N GLY A 75 4.38 -9.92 -15.02
CA GLY A 75 4.02 -9.30 -16.30
C GLY A 75 2.71 -8.49 -16.27
N MET A 76 2.21 -8.15 -15.07
CA MET A 76 1.00 -7.34 -14.94
C MET A 76 1.29 -5.89 -15.34
N PHE A 77 0.32 -5.26 -15.98
CA PHE A 77 0.40 -3.85 -16.32
C PHE A 77 0.39 -2.99 -15.04
N LEU A 78 1.39 -2.13 -14.93
CA LEU A 78 1.46 -1.04 -13.96
C LEU A 78 1.21 0.25 -14.73
N ASP A 79 0.23 1.05 -14.31
CA ASP A 79 0.01 2.37 -14.88
C ASP A 79 1.18 3.32 -14.52
N PRO A 80 1.37 4.42 -15.27
CA PRO A 80 2.54 5.27 -15.12
C PRO A 80 2.81 5.77 -13.68
N PRO A 81 1.79 6.18 -12.89
CA PRO A 81 2.01 6.56 -11.49
C PRO A 81 2.58 5.43 -10.61
N LEU A 82 2.14 4.18 -10.81
CA LEU A 82 2.66 3.04 -10.07
C LEU A 82 4.08 2.69 -10.51
N VAL A 83 4.40 2.81 -11.79
CA VAL A 83 5.78 2.63 -12.28
C VAL A 83 6.71 3.66 -11.67
N GLN A 84 6.29 4.93 -11.59
CA GLN A 84 7.07 6.00 -10.96
C GLN A 84 7.28 5.73 -9.46
N LEU A 85 6.22 5.33 -8.75
CA LEU A 85 6.31 4.96 -7.34
C LEU A 85 7.24 3.77 -7.14
N LEU A 86 7.14 2.73 -7.95
CA LEU A 86 8.04 1.57 -7.89
C LEU A 86 9.50 2.00 -8.06
N GLY A 87 9.81 2.88 -9.01
CA GLY A 87 11.17 3.41 -9.18
C GLY A 87 11.69 4.18 -7.96
N GLN A 88 10.83 4.96 -7.30
CA GLN A 88 11.21 5.65 -6.04
C GLN A 88 11.49 4.67 -4.92
N LEU A 89 10.66 3.63 -4.79
CA LEU A 89 10.83 2.60 -3.75
C LEU A 89 12.02 1.69 -4.04
N GLU A 90 12.34 1.42 -5.31
CA GLU A 90 13.55 0.71 -5.74
C GLU A 90 14.82 1.47 -5.31
N GLN A 91 14.85 2.79 -5.36
CA GLN A 91 16.00 3.56 -4.86
C GLN A 91 16.15 3.51 -3.33
N MET A 92 15.05 3.36 -2.61
CA MET A 92 15.02 3.38 -1.14
C MET A 92 15.22 2.00 -0.52
N PHE A 93 14.76 0.93 -1.18
CA PHE A 93 14.77 -0.44 -0.65
C PHE A 93 15.46 -1.45 -1.57
N GLY A 94 15.89 -1.04 -2.76
CA GLY A 94 16.69 -1.86 -3.65
C GLY A 94 18.10 -2.03 -3.08
N SER A 95 18.44 -3.26 -2.77
CA SER A 95 19.78 -3.74 -2.40
C SER A 95 20.04 -5.06 -3.12
#